data_AF-A0A972KEE9-F1
#
_entry.id   AF-A0A972KEE9-F1
#
_cell.length_a   1.000
_cell.length_b   1.000
_cell.length_c   1.000
_cell.angle_alpha   90.00
_cell.angle_beta   90.00
_cell.angle_gamma   90.00
#
_symmetry.space_group_name_H-M   'P 1'
#
loop_
_entity.id
_entity.type
_entity.pdbx_description
1 polymer ?
#
loop_
_entity_poly.entity_id
_entity_poly.type
_entity_poly.pdbx_seq_one_letter_code
_entity_poly.pdbx_strand_id
1 'polypeptide(L)'
;MSGSRFVRLGAGAFVEVFRNIPALIQIIFWAFAFPSLFGADVRRAVFFDNVLWDAVRTLTGIPIPYYAVAASVGLVLNTGAHLAEIFRAGAGSVPNQDVEAATMLGAGRWLVLSSIVIPGALRSSFPAITTRLIHNLKNTALVSLVAVPDLFHAMQGAISESFRATELLTLTALSYLVLTAGLARLLALVDVRLHRGRDIRGAV
;
A
#
# COMPACT_ATOMS: atom_id res chain seq x y z
N MET A 1 -14.09 1.24 -15.39
CA MET A 1 -14.99 0.77 -16.48
C MET A 1 -14.21 0.67 -17.80
N SER A 2 -13.26 -0.25 -17.94
CA SER A 2 -12.63 -0.51 -19.26
C SER A 2 -13.59 -1.29 -20.15
N GLY A 3 -13.69 -0.92 -21.43
CA GLY A 3 -14.48 -1.66 -22.42
C GLY A 3 -13.85 -2.99 -22.83
N SER A 4 -12.54 -3.17 -22.65
CA SER A 4 -11.83 -4.38 -23.07
C SER A 4 -11.91 -5.50 -22.02
N ARG A 5 -12.38 -6.67 -22.44
CA ARG A 5 -12.48 -7.88 -21.60
C ARG A 5 -11.11 -8.28 -21.03
N PHE A 6 -10.04 -8.10 -21.80
CA PHE A 6 -8.68 -8.43 -21.40
C PHE A 6 -8.17 -7.61 -20.21
N VAL A 7 -8.37 -6.28 -20.21
CA VAL A 7 -7.93 -5.43 -19.10
C VAL A 7 -8.69 -5.77 -17.82
N ARG A 8 -10.00 -6.03 -17.92
CA ARG A 8 -10.82 -6.43 -16.79
C ARG A 8 -10.40 -7.80 -16.24
N LEU A 9 -10.10 -8.76 -17.11
CA LEU A 9 -9.63 -10.08 -16.70
C LEU A 9 -8.26 -9.99 -16.00
N GLY A 10 -7.30 -9.26 -16.59
CA GLY A 10 -5.97 -9.08 -16.01
C GLY A 10 -5.99 -8.37 -14.66
N ALA A 11 -6.76 -7.27 -14.55
CA ALA A 11 -6.94 -6.56 -13.28
C ALA A 11 -7.67 -7.43 -12.23
N GLY A 12 -8.66 -8.22 -12.65
CA GLY A 12 -9.36 -9.17 -11.78
C GLY A 12 -8.41 -10.24 -11.24
N ALA A 13 -7.63 -10.88 -12.11
CA ALA A 13 -6.64 -11.89 -11.73
C ALA A 13 -5.58 -11.32 -10.78
N PHE A 14 -5.08 -10.10 -11.04
CA PHE A 14 -4.17 -9.42 -10.11
C PHE A 14 -4.81 -9.25 -8.72
N VAL A 15 -6.01 -8.69 -8.65
CA VAL A 15 -6.69 -8.44 -7.37
C VAL A 15 -6.94 -9.75 -6.62
N GLU A 16 -7.37 -10.80 -7.33
CA GLU A 16 -7.65 -12.10 -6.75
C GLU A 16 -6.39 -12.78 -6.20
N VAL A 17 -5.33 -12.86 -7.00
CA VAL A 17 -4.08 -13.52 -6.59
C VAL A 17 -3.44 -12.82 -5.39
N PHE A 18 -3.25 -11.50 -5.49
CA PHE A 18 -2.46 -10.76 -4.50
C PHE A 18 -3.22 -10.47 -3.20
N ARG A 19 -4.56 -10.57 -3.18
CA ARG A 19 -5.33 -10.49 -1.93
C ARG A 19 -5.42 -11.82 -1.20
N ASN A 20 -5.47 -12.93 -1.95
CA ASN A 20 -5.68 -14.26 -1.38
C ASN A 20 -4.38 -14.94 -0.90
N ILE A 21 -3.21 -14.44 -1.34
CA ILE A 21 -1.92 -14.93 -0.82
C ILE A 21 -1.51 -14.10 0.41
N PRO A 22 -1.13 -14.74 1.54
CA PRO A 22 -0.61 -14.05 2.72
C PRO A 22 0.55 -13.10 2.40
N ALA A 23 0.55 -11.91 3.01
CA ALA A 23 1.57 -10.88 2.76
C ALA A 23 2.99 -11.40 3.05
N LEU A 24 3.17 -12.22 4.09
CA LEU A 24 4.46 -12.83 4.41
C LEU A 24 4.99 -13.72 3.28
N ILE A 25 4.13 -14.56 2.69
CA ILE A 25 4.52 -15.43 1.55
C ILE A 25 4.95 -14.56 0.38
N GLN A 26 4.23 -13.47 0.11
CA GLN A 26 4.60 -12.54 -0.96
C GLN A 26 5.95 -11.87 -0.67
N ILE A 27 6.17 -11.38 0.54
CA ILE A 27 7.45 -10.77 0.94
C ILE A 27 8.62 -11.74 0.68
N ILE A 28 8.50 -12.98 1.15
CA ILE A 28 9.54 -14.01 0.96
C ILE A 28 9.71 -14.35 -0.51
N PHE A 29 8.60 -14.53 -1.24
CA PHE A 29 8.62 -14.87 -2.66
C PHE A 29 9.34 -13.80 -3.48
N TRP A 30 8.99 -12.53 -3.29
CA TRP A 30 9.61 -11.43 -4.04
C TRP A 30 11.05 -11.18 -3.60
N ALA A 31 11.37 -11.34 -2.32
CA ALA A 31 12.73 -11.18 -1.81
C ALA A 31 13.71 -12.26 -2.31
N PHE A 32 13.26 -13.52 -2.41
CA PHE A 32 14.16 -14.66 -2.67
C PHE A 32 13.79 -15.52 -3.87
N ALA A 33 12.51 -15.91 -4.02
CA ALA A 33 12.09 -16.86 -5.04
C ALA A 33 12.05 -16.25 -6.44
N PHE A 34 11.55 -15.01 -6.58
CA PHE A 34 11.48 -14.36 -7.88
C PHE A 34 12.87 -14.04 -8.47
N PRO A 35 13.82 -13.43 -7.70
CA PRO A 35 15.17 -13.20 -8.21
C PRO A 35 15.90 -14.51 -8.56
N SER A 36 15.62 -15.63 -7.89
CA SER A 36 16.30 -16.90 -8.18
C SER A 36 15.88 -17.56 -9.50
N LEU A 37 14.79 -17.10 -10.13
CA LEU A 37 14.39 -17.53 -11.48
C LEU A 37 15.35 -17.04 -12.56
N PHE A 38 16.17 -16.03 -12.26
CA PHE A 38 17.13 -15.45 -13.18
C PHE A 38 18.53 -16.05 -12.96
N GLY A 39 19.27 -16.25 -14.06
CA GLY A 39 20.67 -16.66 -14.01
C GLY A 39 21.53 -15.67 -13.22
N ALA A 40 22.66 -16.12 -12.67
CA ALA A 40 23.47 -15.34 -11.73
C ALA A 40 23.86 -13.95 -12.27
N ASP A 41 24.16 -13.84 -13.56
CA ASP A 41 24.58 -12.59 -14.19
C ASP A 41 23.41 -11.60 -14.34
N VAL A 42 22.27 -12.07 -14.86
CA VAL A 42 21.04 -11.26 -14.95
C VAL A 42 20.56 -10.86 -13.57
N ARG A 43 20.60 -11.79 -12.62
CA ARG A 43 20.19 -11.55 -11.26
C ARG A 43 21.04 -10.43 -10.63
N ARG A 44 22.38 -10.51 -10.73
CA ARG A 44 23.28 -9.46 -10.25
C ARG A 44 23.05 -8.13 -10.97
N ALA A 45 23.02 -8.13 -12.29
CA ALA A 45 22.90 -6.92 -13.08
C ALA A 45 21.54 -6.20 -12.92
N VAL A 46 20.45 -6.93 -12.66
CA VAL A 46 19.11 -6.34 -12.50
C VAL A 46 18.81 -6.00 -11.05
N PHE A 47 19.21 -6.84 -10.10
CA PHE A 47 18.78 -6.70 -8.70
C PHE A 47 19.90 -6.24 -7.74
N PHE A 48 21.19 -6.37 -8.06
CA PHE A 48 22.27 -6.15 -7.08
C PHE A 48 23.19 -4.97 -7.43
N ASP A 49 23.72 -4.92 -8.65
CA ASP A 49 24.74 -3.97 -9.12
C ASP A 49 24.26 -3.25 -10.37
N ASN A 50 23.36 -2.29 -10.18
CA ASN A 50 22.88 -1.44 -11.27
C ASN A 50 22.99 0.04 -10.91
N VAL A 51 23.03 0.87 -11.95
CA VAL A 51 23.16 2.32 -11.84
C VAL A 51 22.07 2.93 -10.98
N LEU A 52 20.86 2.35 -11.00
CA LEU A 52 19.75 2.81 -10.17
C LEU A 52 20.04 2.59 -8.68
N TRP A 53 20.54 1.41 -8.29
CA TRP A 53 20.86 1.09 -6.90
C TRP A 53 22.00 1.94 -6.38
N ASP A 54 23.01 2.18 -7.19
CA ASP A 54 24.11 3.07 -6.83
C ASP A 54 23.65 4.53 -6.72
N ALA A 55 22.77 4.98 -7.61
CA ALA A 55 22.15 6.31 -7.50
C ALA A 55 21.29 6.45 -6.24
N VAL A 56 20.51 5.44 -5.89
CA VAL A 56 19.70 5.44 -4.66
C VAL A 56 20.59 5.43 -3.42
N ARG A 57 21.65 4.61 -3.39
CA ARG A 57 22.61 4.55 -2.28
C ARG A 57 23.34 5.89 -2.09
N THR A 58 23.79 6.50 -3.19
CA THR A 58 24.49 7.80 -3.15
C THR A 58 23.57 8.95 -2.76
N LEU A 59 22.32 8.96 -3.24
CA LEU A 59 21.35 10.02 -2.91
C LEU A 59 20.83 9.92 -1.47
N THR A 60 20.55 8.71 -1.00
CA THR A 60 19.95 8.51 0.33
C THR A 60 20.99 8.43 1.45
N GLY A 61 22.23 8.04 1.13
CA GLY A 61 23.27 7.76 2.14
C GLY A 61 22.96 6.55 3.03
N ILE A 62 21.87 5.83 2.75
CA ILE A 62 21.42 4.67 3.53
C ILE A 62 21.83 3.42 2.77
N PRO A 63 22.46 2.42 3.42
CA PRO A 63 22.71 1.13 2.81
C PRO A 63 21.38 0.38 2.70
N ILE A 64 20.61 0.66 1.64
CA ILE A 64 19.37 -0.06 1.35
C ILE A 64 19.76 -1.39 0.70
N PRO A 65 19.58 -2.52 1.37
CA PRO A 65 19.84 -3.80 0.74
C PRO A 65 18.78 -4.04 -0.35
N TYR A 66 19.17 -4.64 -1.47
CA TYR A 66 18.25 -4.91 -2.58
C TYR A 66 17.01 -5.72 -2.14
N TYR A 67 17.21 -6.65 -1.19
CA TYR A 67 16.14 -7.48 -0.65
C TYR A 67 15.11 -6.65 0.13
N ALA A 68 15.44 -5.45 0.60
CA ALA A 68 14.47 -4.52 1.16
C ALA A 68 13.49 -4.01 0.12
N VAL A 69 13.94 -3.68 -1.08
CA VAL A 69 13.03 -3.25 -2.14
C VAL A 69 12.24 -4.42 -2.69
N ALA A 70 12.86 -5.58 -2.85
CA ALA A 70 12.17 -6.80 -3.26
C ALA A 70 11.07 -7.21 -2.26
N ALA A 71 11.37 -7.18 -0.95
CA ALA A 71 10.37 -7.36 0.11
C ALA A 71 9.25 -6.29 0.05
N SER A 72 9.63 -5.03 -0.19
CA SER A 72 8.68 -3.91 -0.32
C SER A 72 7.75 -4.09 -1.52
N VAL A 73 8.24 -4.66 -2.64
CA VAL A 73 7.39 -5.00 -3.80
C VAL A 73 6.29 -5.96 -3.38
N GLY A 74 6.60 -6.99 -2.58
CA GLY A 74 5.58 -7.91 -2.04
C GLY A 74 4.50 -7.19 -1.23
N LEU A 75 4.89 -6.28 -0.35
CA LEU A 75 3.93 -5.45 0.40
C LEU A 75 3.12 -4.50 -0.50
N VAL A 76 3.75 -3.87 -1.47
CA VAL A 76 3.11 -2.94 -2.42
C VAL A 76 2.09 -3.67 -3.28
N LEU A 77 2.40 -4.87 -3.78
CA LEU A 77 1.47 -5.65 -4.59
C LEU A 77 0.29 -6.14 -3.74
N ASN A 78 0.55 -6.66 -2.54
CA ASN A 78 -0.50 -7.07 -1.60
C ASN A 78 -1.43 -5.90 -1.26
N THR A 79 -0.86 -4.76 -0.86
CA THR A 79 -1.63 -3.57 -0.48
C THR A 79 -2.30 -2.91 -1.66
N GLY A 80 -1.64 -2.85 -2.82
CA GLY A 80 -2.19 -2.32 -4.06
C GLY A 80 -3.43 -3.10 -4.53
N ALA A 81 -3.42 -4.43 -4.42
CA ALA A 81 -4.57 -5.26 -4.73
C ALA A 81 -5.76 -5.00 -3.79
N HIS A 82 -5.50 -4.82 -2.48
CA HIS A 82 -6.54 -4.42 -1.52
C HIS A 82 -7.07 -3.01 -1.78
N LEU A 83 -6.19 -2.05 -2.07
CA LEU A 83 -6.57 -0.67 -2.37
C LEU A 83 -7.39 -0.57 -3.65
N ALA A 84 -7.07 -1.36 -4.68
CA ALA A 84 -7.84 -1.43 -5.91
C ALA A 84 -9.29 -1.88 -5.64
N GLU A 85 -9.48 -2.88 -4.78
CA GLU A 85 -10.81 -3.34 -4.40
C GLU A 85 -11.56 -2.30 -3.56
N ILE A 86 -10.90 -1.71 -2.57
CA ILE A 86 -11.46 -0.65 -1.73
C ILE A 86 -11.94 0.51 -2.62
N PHE A 87 -11.09 0.95 -3.55
CA PHE A 87 -11.43 2.03 -4.48
C PHE A 87 -12.55 1.64 -5.45
N ARG A 88 -12.57 0.39 -5.93
CA ARG A 88 -13.66 -0.15 -6.77
C ARG A 88 -14.99 -0.13 -6.02
N ALA A 89 -14.99 -0.55 -4.75
CA ALA A 89 -16.18 -0.54 -3.90
C ALA A 89 -16.65 0.89 -3.63
N GLY A 90 -15.75 1.82 -3.33
CA GLY A 90 -16.11 3.23 -3.16
C GLY A 90 -16.61 3.88 -4.45
N ALA A 91 -16.02 3.58 -5.60
CA ALA A 91 -16.54 4.04 -6.89
C ALA A 91 -17.96 3.54 -7.17
N GLY A 92 -18.29 2.32 -6.74
CA GLY A 92 -19.65 1.76 -6.80
C GLY A 92 -20.64 2.39 -5.82
N SER A 93 -20.17 3.15 -4.82
CA SER A 93 -21.03 3.86 -3.85
C SER A 93 -21.42 5.27 -4.29
N VAL A 94 -20.83 5.78 -5.37
CA VAL A 94 -21.16 7.11 -5.92
C VAL A 94 -22.58 7.08 -6.48
N PRO A 95 -23.47 8.03 -6.12
CA PRO A 95 -24.84 8.03 -6.60
C PRO A 95 -24.93 8.06 -8.13
N ASN A 96 -25.66 7.10 -8.71
CA ASN A 96 -25.87 7.07 -10.16
C ASN A 96 -26.62 8.32 -10.66
N GLN A 97 -27.46 8.94 -9.81
CA GLN A 97 -28.20 10.15 -10.12
C GLN A 97 -27.28 11.32 -10.51
N ASP A 98 -26.13 11.48 -9.83
CA ASP A 98 -25.15 12.54 -10.15
C ASP A 98 -24.50 12.30 -11.52
N VAL A 99 -24.22 11.03 -11.83
CA VAL A 99 -23.61 10.59 -13.10
C VAL A 99 -24.60 10.75 -14.25
N GLU A 100 -25.85 10.33 -14.06
CA GLU A 100 -26.93 10.44 -15.03
C GLU A 100 -27.25 11.92 -15.29
N ALA A 101 -27.42 12.75 -14.25
CA ALA A 101 -27.68 14.17 -14.39
C ALA A 101 -26.57 14.90 -15.18
N ALA A 102 -25.30 14.65 -14.86
CA ALA A 102 -24.19 15.23 -15.59
C ALA A 102 -24.18 14.79 -17.07
N THR A 103 -24.50 13.52 -17.34
CA THR A 103 -24.58 13.00 -18.70
C THR A 103 -25.74 13.66 -19.48
N MET A 104 -26.90 13.88 -18.84
CA MET A 104 -28.04 14.58 -19.45
C MET A 104 -27.75 16.05 -19.76
N LEU A 105 -26.87 16.68 -18.99
CA LEU A 105 -26.35 18.03 -19.26
C LEU A 105 -25.25 18.05 -20.35
N GLY A 106 -24.98 16.91 -21.01
CA GLY A 106 -24.00 16.81 -22.08
C GLY A 106 -22.54 16.66 -21.61
N ALA A 107 -22.30 16.36 -20.33
CA ALA A 107 -20.93 16.15 -19.84
C ALA A 107 -20.29 14.92 -20.49
N GLY A 108 -19.09 15.12 -21.04
CA GLY A 108 -18.29 14.03 -21.60
C GLY A 108 -17.82 13.03 -20.54
N ARG A 109 -17.58 11.78 -20.94
CA ARG A 109 -17.15 10.68 -20.06
C ARG A 109 -15.94 11.02 -19.17
N TRP A 110 -14.97 11.76 -19.70
CA TRP A 110 -13.79 12.15 -18.95
C TRP A 110 -14.15 13.13 -17.82
N LEU A 111 -15.01 14.11 -18.10
CA LEU A 111 -15.45 15.10 -17.13
C LEU A 111 -16.27 14.45 -16.00
N VAL A 112 -17.17 13.53 -16.35
CA VAL A 112 -17.93 12.73 -15.37
C VAL A 112 -16.98 11.92 -14.49
N LEU A 113 -15.97 11.28 -15.08
CA LEU A 113 -15.01 10.47 -14.35
C LEU A 113 -14.14 11.33 -13.40
N SER A 114 -13.54 12.41 -13.90
CA SER A 114 -12.59 13.23 -13.14
C SER A 114 -13.26 14.08 -12.07
N SER A 115 -14.48 14.53 -12.30
CA SER A 115 -15.15 15.52 -11.44
C SER A 115 -16.19 14.91 -10.51
N ILE A 116 -16.75 13.75 -10.84
CA ILE A 116 -17.81 13.12 -10.04
C ILE A 116 -17.32 11.78 -9.48
N VAL A 117 -16.98 10.83 -10.35
CA VAL A 117 -16.71 9.45 -9.94
C VAL A 117 -15.42 9.34 -9.13
N ILE A 118 -14.28 9.84 -9.62
CA ILE A 118 -12.98 9.72 -8.93
C ILE A 118 -13.01 10.43 -7.57
N PRO A 119 -13.45 11.71 -7.45
CA PRO A 119 -13.50 12.38 -6.17
C PRO A 119 -14.51 11.76 -5.20
N GLY A 120 -15.64 11.25 -5.70
CA GLY A 120 -16.65 10.56 -4.88
C GLY A 120 -16.17 9.20 -4.39
N ALA A 121 -15.51 8.43 -5.27
CA ALA A 121 -14.88 7.15 -4.94
C ALA A 121 -13.79 7.31 -3.89
N LEU A 122 -12.94 8.33 -4.04
CA LEU A 122 -11.86 8.59 -3.08
C LEU A 122 -12.42 8.92 -1.69
N ARG A 123 -13.43 9.80 -1.61
CA ARG A 123 -14.07 10.19 -0.35
C ARG A 123 -14.73 9.00 0.35
N SER A 124 -15.56 8.25 -0.37
CA SER A 124 -16.24 7.07 0.18
C SER A 124 -15.28 5.95 0.60
N SER A 125 -14.18 5.77 -0.13
CA SER A 125 -13.16 4.76 0.18
C SER A 125 -12.21 5.16 1.30
N PHE A 126 -12.13 6.45 1.64
CA PHE A 126 -11.08 7.00 2.49
C PHE A 126 -10.98 6.34 3.88
N PRO A 127 -12.10 6.04 4.57
CA PRO A 127 -12.04 5.32 5.85
C PRO A 127 -11.40 3.93 5.71
N ALA A 128 -11.77 3.16 4.67
CA ALA A 128 -11.22 1.84 4.41
C ALA A 128 -9.75 1.89 3.97
N ILE A 129 -9.37 2.90 3.18
CA ILE A 129 -7.96 3.18 2.82
C ILE A 129 -7.15 3.42 4.10
N THR A 130 -7.68 4.24 5.02
CA THR A 130 -7.01 4.56 6.29
C THR A 130 -6.77 3.31 7.12
N THR A 131 -7.79 2.46 7.32
CA THR A 131 -7.64 1.17 8.00
C THR A 131 -6.59 0.30 7.32
N ARG A 132 -6.58 0.25 5.97
CA ARG A 132 -5.62 -0.55 5.22
C ARG A 132 -4.19 -0.03 5.35
N LEU A 133 -3.97 1.29 5.35
CA LEU A 133 -2.65 1.88 5.54
C LEU A 133 -2.08 1.63 6.94
N ILE A 134 -2.92 1.72 7.97
CA ILE A 134 -2.52 1.36 9.35
C ILE A 134 -2.14 -0.13 9.42
N HIS A 135 -2.92 -1.00 8.81
CA HIS A 135 -2.60 -2.43 8.74
C HIS A 135 -1.29 -2.66 7.97
N ASN A 136 -1.07 -1.96 6.87
CA ASN A 136 0.18 -2.06 6.10
C ASN A 136 1.40 -1.60 6.90
N LEU A 137 1.28 -0.54 7.73
CA LEU A 137 2.34 -0.10 8.63
C LEU A 137 2.72 -1.18 9.63
N LYS A 138 1.76 -1.95 10.14
CA LYS A 138 2.06 -3.09 11.02
C LYS A 138 2.74 -4.22 10.26
N ASN A 139 2.32 -4.49 9.03
CA ASN A 139 2.89 -5.53 8.18
C ASN A 139 4.33 -5.23 7.73
N THR A 140 4.84 -4.01 7.89
CA THR A 140 6.27 -3.76 7.65
C THR A 140 7.14 -4.57 8.60
N ALA A 141 6.67 -4.88 9.81
CA ALA A 141 7.37 -5.78 10.73
C ALA A 141 7.67 -7.16 10.12
N LEU A 142 6.88 -7.61 9.13
CA LEU A 142 7.11 -8.89 8.45
C LEU A 142 8.35 -8.86 7.55
N VAL A 143 8.80 -7.69 7.09
CA VAL A 143 10.01 -7.60 6.25
C VAL A 143 11.29 -7.90 7.03
N SER A 144 11.26 -7.75 8.37
CA SER A 144 12.34 -8.16 9.25
C SER A 144 12.71 -9.63 9.13
N LEU A 145 11.74 -10.49 8.73
CA LEU A 145 11.94 -11.93 8.54
C LEU A 145 12.82 -12.25 7.33
N VAL A 146 12.98 -11.29 6.42
CA VAL A 146 13.94 -11.34 5.31
C VAL A 146 15.13 -10.41 5.55
N ALA A 147 15.47 -10.19 6.84
CA ALA A 147 16.61 -9.42 7.32
C ALA A 147 16.65 -7.95 6.85
N VAL A 148 15.49 -7.38 6.51
CA VAL A 148 15.37 -5.96 6.18
C VAL A 148 15.50 -5.15 7.46
N PRO A 149 16.40 -4.15 7.50
CA PRO A 149 16.51 -3.27 8.66
C PRO A 149 15.21 -2.47 8.86
N ASP A 150 14.48 -2.79 9.91
CA ASP A 150 13.31 -2.08 10.40
C ASP A 150 13.31 -2.04 11.93
N LEU A 151 12.23 -1.48 12.51
CA LEU A 151 12.09 -1.38 13.97
C LEU A 151 12.07 -2.76 14.65
N PHE A 152 11.44 -3.75 14.02
CA PHE A 152 11.36 -5.10 14.58
C PHE A 152 12.69 -5.85 14.48
N HIS A 153 13.45 -5.65 13.40
CA HIS A 153 14.80 -6.18 13.22
C HIS A 153 15.78 -5.60 14.24
N ALA A 154 15.72 -4.28 14.48
CA ALA A 154 16.54 -3.63 15.51
C ALA A 154 16.26 -4.20 16.90
N MET A 155 14.99 -4.50 17.20
CA MET A 155 14.59 -5.16 18.43
C MET A 155 15.16 -6.59 18.55
N GLN A 156 15.10 -7.40 17.49
CA GLN A 156 15.69 -8.74 17.48
C GLN A 156 17.19 -8.72 17.77
N GLY A 157 17.93 -7.76 17.18
CA GLY A 157 19.35 -7.54 17.45
C GLY A 157 19.60 -7.22 18.92
N ALA A 158 18.87 -6.25 19.47
CA ALA A 158 19.00 -5.86 20.88
C ALA A 158 18.66 -7.00 21.86
N ILE A 159 17.68 -7.85 21.53
CA ILE A 159 17.37 -9.05 22.33
C ILE A 159 18.53 -10.03 22.29
N SER A 160 19.14 -10.24 21.12
CA SER A 160 20.24 -11.20 20.96
C SER A 160 21.50 -10.78 21.73
N GLU A 161 21.71 -9.47 21.91
CA GLU A 161 22.85 -8.92 22.67
C GLU A 161 22.58 -8.87 24.18
N SER A 162 21.38 -8.44 24.58
CA SER A 162 21.06 -8.18 25.99
C SER A 162 20.33 -9.31 26.71
N PHE A 163 19.75 -10.26 25.95
CA PHE A 163 18.83 -11.31 26.42
C PHE A 163 17.57 -10.79 27.16
N ARG A 164 17.25 -9.50 27.00
CA ARG A 164 16.12 -8.81 27.66
C ARG A 164 14.86 -8.80 26.79
N ALA A 165 14.33 -9.97 26.48
CA ALA A 165 13.24 -10.13 25.51
C ALA A 165 11.95 -9.36 25.90
N THR A 166 11.51 -9.49 27.14
CA THR A 166 10.22 -8.91 27.59
C THR A 166 10.20 -7.38 27.50
N GLU A 167 11.27 -6.72 27.95
CA GLU A 167 11.35 -5.26 27.98
C GLU A 167 11.46 -4.70 26.57
N LEU A 168 12.27 -5.32 25.71
CA LEU A 168 12.45 -4.89 24.32
C LEU A 168 11.20 -5.13 23.47
N LEU A 169 10.51 -6.25 23.63
CA LEU A 169 9.22 -6.49 22.97
C LEU A 169 8.15 -5.50 23.42
N THR A 170 8.11 -5.17 24.72
CA THR A 170 7.16 -4.18 25.26
C THR A 170 7.46 -2.79 24.70
N LEU A 171 8.74 -2.39 24.67
CA LEU A 171 9.17 -1.12 24.07
C LEU A 171 8.76 -1.05 22.59
N THR A 172 9.07 -2.08 21.80
CA THR A 172 8.72 -2.13 20.38
C THR A 172 7.22 -2.11 20.15
N ALA A 173 6.43 -2.83 20.96
CA ALA A 173 4.98 -2.78 20.89
C ALA A 173 4.43 -1.36 21.15
N LEU A 174 4.96 -0.67 22.16
CA LEU A 174 4.62 0.74 22.45
C LEU A 174 5.04 1.66 21.30
N SER A 175 6.21 1.46 20.70
CA SER A 175 6.66 2.23 19.54
C SER A 175 5.73 2.04 18.34
N TYR A 176 5.35 0.80 18.00
CA TYR A 176 4.36 0.56 16.94
C TYR A 176 2.99 1.16 17.28
N LEU A 177 2.57 1.15 18.55
CA LEU A 177 1.34 1.81 18.99
C LEU A 177 1.39 3.32 18.75
N VAL A 178 2.49 3.98 19.11
CA VAL A 178 2.70 5.42 18.86
C VAL A 178 2.69 5.73 17.37
N LEU A 179 3.39 4.92 16.56
CA LEU A 179 3.44 5.09 15.11
C LEU A 179 2.05 4.92 14.46
N THR A 180 1.33 3.85 14.83
CA THR A 180 -0.01 3.58 14.29
C THR A 180 -1.03 4.62 14.74
N ALA A 181 -1.00 5.04 16.00
CA ALA A 181 -1.87 6.10 16.51
C ALA A 181 -1.56 7.46 15.87
N GLY A 182 -0.28 7.78 15.67
CA GLY A 182 0.16 8.98 14.96
C GLY A 182 -0.33 9.01 13.52
N LEU A 183 -0.16 7.90 12.80
CA LEU A 183 -0.66 7.75 11.42
C LEU A 183 -2.20 7.86 11.38
N ALA A 184 -2.90 7.21 12.29
CA ALA A 184 -4.36 7.27 12.36
C ALA A 184 -4.86 8.71 12.56
N ARG A 185 -4.24 9.47 13.47
CA ARG A 185 -4.55 10.90 13.68
C ARG A 185 -4.27 11.74 12.44
N LEU A 186 -3.11 11.54 11.80
CA LEU A 186 -2.75 12.27 10.58
C LEU A 186 -3.77 12.02 9.46
N LEU A 187 -4.19 10.78 9.28
CA LEU A 187 -5.19 10.41 8.27
C LEU A 187 -6.59 10.94 8.63
N ALA A 188 -6.97 10.98 9.90
CA ALA A 188 -8.23 11.60 10.34
C ALA A 188 -8.29 13.10 10.02
N LEU A 189 -7.16 13.81 10.13
CA LEU A 189 -7.11 15.23 9.73
C LEU A 189 -7.32 15.43 8.22
N VAL A 190 -6.85 14.48 7.41
CA VAL A 190 -7.09 14.48 5.96
C VAL A 190 -8.56 14.15 5.66
N ASP A 191 -9.16 13.22 6.39
CA ASP A 191 -10.57 12.82 6.24
C ASP A 191 -11.54 13.99 6.44
N VAL A 192 -11.32 14.78 7.49
CA VAL A 192 -12.12 15.99 7.79
C VAL A 192 -12.07 16.98 6.62
N ARG A 193 -10.91 17.14 5.98
CA ARG A 193 -10.76 18.04 4.82
C ARG A 193 -11.49 17.49 3.59
N LEU A 194 -11.52 16.17 3.40
CA LEU A 194 -12.20 15.52 2.29
C LEU A 194 -13.73 15.60 2.41
N HIS A 195 -14.28 15.56 3.63
CA HIS A 195 -15.73 15.56 3.85
C HIS A 195 -16.36 16.96 4.06
N ARG A 196 -15.54 18.00 4.26
CA ARG A 196 -15.99 19.39 4.53
C ARG A 196 -16.87 20.02 3.44
N GLY A 197 -16.97 19.43 2.25
CA GLY A 197 -17.78 19.93 1.13
C GLY A 197 -19.23 19.41 1.05
N ARG A 198 -19.66 18.50 1.93
CA ARG A 198 -20.98 17.82 1.83
C ARG A 198 -22.05 18.32 2.79
N ASP A 199 -21.69 19.03 3.86
CA ASP A 199 -22.64 19.48 4.89
C ASP A 199 -23.66 20.53 4.39
N ILE A 200 -23.44 21.13 3.22
CA ILE A 200 -24.32 22.18 2.68
C ILE A 200 -25.48 21.60 1.85
N ARG A 201 -25.45 20.32 1.47
CA ARG A 201 -26.45 19.71 0.55
C ARG A 201 -27.39 18.69 1.20
N GLY A 202 -27.22 18.39 2.49
CA GLY A 202 -28.10 17.48 3.25
C GLY A 202 -29.17 18.18 4.09
N ALA A 203 -29.26 19.52 4.01
CA ALA A 203 -30.15 20.35 4.83
C ALA A 203 -31.25 21.06 4.02
N VAL A 204 -31.52 20.61 2.79
CA VAL A 204 -32.61 21.13 1.94
C VAL A 204 -33.45 19.98 1.42
#